data_AF-A0AAN7X3D2-F1
#
_entry.id   AF-A0AAN7X3D2-F1
#
_cell.length_a   1.000
_cell.length_b   1.000
_cell.length_c   1.000
_cell.angle_alpha   90.00
_cell.angle_beta   90.00
_cell.angle_gamma   90.00
#
_symmetry.space_group_name_H-M   'P 1'
#
loop_
_entity.id
_entity.type
_entity.pdbx_description
1 polymer ?
#
loop_
_entity_poly.entity_id
_entity_poly.type
_entity_poly.pdbx_seq_one_letter_code
_entity_poly.pdbx_strand_id
1 'polypeptide(L)'
;MLRVLILMMAVWGAQGCTNCPTPAPNSSKDFCYSARIRSTVLQGLPFGGVPTVLALDFMCFLGLLVVFSFLRKVAWDYGRLALVTDADRRMDQRYSRLDDREYVASAMTSDTPERYERLTSVSSSVDIDQRDTGFCSWLTAIFRIKDEEIREKCGEDAVHYLSFQRHIIGLLVVVGVMSVGIILPVNFSGNLLENNAYSFGRTTIANLDSENALMWLHTIFAFLYLLLTVYSMRRHTSKMHYKEDDLVKRTLFVNGISKYAEETEIKQHFEQAYENCVVLEARICYNVARLMQLNSERKKTERSKKFFLDLHAKEHITTMINPKPCGHLCCCIIKGCEQEEAVGYYTKLESQLKDDYRKREKR
;
A
#
# COMPACT_ATOMS: atom_id res chain seq x y z
N MET A 1 14.67 27.04 -7.73
CA MET A 1 13.46 27.65 -8.31
C MET A 1 12.58 26.55 -8.88
N LEU A 2 11.50 26.21 -8.16
CA LEU A 2 10.58 25.12 -8.50
C LEU A 2 9.66 25.58 -9.64
N ARG A 3 9.82 25.02 -10.85
CA ARG A 3 8.91 25.29 -11.97
C ARG A 3 7.66 24.43 -11.81
N VAL A 4 6.57 25.05 -11.36
CA VAL A 4 5.23 24.48 -11.34
C VAL A 4 4.70 24.44 -12.78
N LEU A 5 4.42 23.23 -13.27
CA LEU A 5 3.74 23.00 -14.54
C LEU A 5 2.25 23.25 -14.33
N ILE A 6 1.78 24.44 -14.73
CA ILE A 6 0.35 24.77 -14.80
C ILE A 6 -0.16 24.24 -16.14
N LEU A 7 -0.96 23.18 -16.09
CA LEU A 7 -1.64 22.61 -17.25
C LEU A 7 -2.88 23.49 -17.53
N MET A 8 -2.70 24.53 -18.34
CA MET A 8 -3.80 25.31 -18.92
C MET A 8 -4.46 24.47 -20.02
N MET A 9 -5.59 23.84 -19.71
CA MET A 9 -6.46 23.26 -20.73
C MET A 9 -7.15 24.40 -21.48
N ALA A 10 -6.61 24.73 -22.66
CA ALA A 10 -7.24 25.63 -23.61
C ALA A 10 -8.57 25.03 -24.09
N VAL A 11 -9.65 25.77 -23.91
CA VAL A 11 -10.95 25.47 -24.51
C VAL A 11 -10.84 25.72 -26.01
N TRP A 12 -10.83 24.66 -26.79
CA TRP A 12 -10.91 24.75 -28.25
C TRP A 12 -12.31 25.23 -28.62
N GLY A 13 -12.39 26.41 -29.24
CA GLY A 13 -13.63 26.97 -29.75
C GLY A 13 -14.28 26.02 -30.74
N ALA A 14 -15.53 25.64 -30.47
CA ALA A 14 -16.37 24.94 -31.43
C ALA A 14 -16.71 25.89 -32.58
N GLN A 15 -16.38 25.47 -33.80
CA GLN A 15 -16.80 26.10 -35.04
C GLN A 15 -18.33 26.24 -35.07
N GLY A 16 -18.78 27.46 -35.39
CA GLY A 16 -20.19 27.79 -35.52
C GLY A 16 -20.88 26.98 -36.61
N CYS A 17 -21.93 26.25 -36.24
CA CYS A 17 -22.97 25.87 -37.17
C CYS A 17 -23.82 27.11 -37.47
N THR A 18 -23.64 27.69 -38.65
CA THR A 18 -24.59 28.63 -39.24
C THR A 18 -25.87 27.88 -39.59
N ASN A 19 -26.98 28.30 -38.96
CA ASN A 19 -28.37 27.81 -39.07
C ASN A 19 -28.81 26.81 -37.99
N CYS A 20 -29.05 27.33 -36.79
CA CYS A 20 -30.03 26.77 -35.87
C CYS A 20 -31.20 27.76 -35.73
N PRO A 21 -32.47 27.33 -35.87
CA PRO A 21 -33.60 28.20 -35.58
C PRO A 21 -33.60 28.50 -34.07
N THR A 22 -33.76 29.78 -33.72
CA THR A 22 -33.92 30.26 -32.35
C THR A 22 -35.06 29.51 -31.67
N PRO A 23 -34.83 28.77 -30.56
CA PRO A 23 -35.93 28.21 -29.79
C PRO A 23 -36.58 29.32 -28.97
N ALA A 24 -37.90 29.28 -28.88
CA ALA A 24 -38.71 30.14 -28.02
C ALA A 24 -38.20 30.10 -26.56
N PRO A 25 -38.34 31.21 -25.81
CA PRO A 25 -37.68 31.44 -24.51
C PRO A 25 -38.10 30.47 -23.39
N ASN A 26 -39.13 29.64 -23.60
CA ASN A 26 -39.62 28.67 -22.61
C ASN A 26 -39.08 27.24 -22.75
N SER A 27 -38.34 26.87 -23.80
CA SER A 27 -37.83 25.48 -23.96
C SER A 27 -36.45 25.22 -23.34
N SER A 28 -35.77 26.26 -22.87
CA SER A 28 -34.39 26.16 -22.34
C SER A 28 -34.30 25.44 -21.00
N LYS A 29 -35.29 25.63 -20.11
CA LYS A 29 -35.29 24.99 -18.79
C LYS A 29 -35.45 23.48 -18.90
N ASP A 30 -36.43 23.00 -19.67
CA ASP A 30 -36.69 21.56 -19.82
C ASP A 30 -35.56 20.83 -20.54
N PHE A 31 -34.89 21.50 -21.48
CA PHE A 31 -33.74 20.93 -22.19
C PHE A 31 -32.51 20.78 -21.27
N CYS A 32 -32.24 21.77 -20.41
CA CYS A 32 -31.13 21.71 -19.45
C CYS A 32 -31.31 20.61 -18.39
N TYR A 33 -32.53 20.35 -17.94
CA TYR A 33 -32.81 19.27 -16.98
C TYR A 33 -32.94 17.89 -17.64
N SER A 34 -33.43 17.82 -18.89
CA SER A 34 -33.61 16.54 -19.60
C SER A 34 -32.34 16.01 -20.28
N ALA A 35 -31.41 16.89 -20.69
CA ALA A 35 -30.26 16.49 -21.51
C ALA A 35 -29.12 15.81 -20.70
N ARG A 36 -29.13 15.85 -19.36
CA ARG A 36 -28.02 15.35 -18.53
C ARG A 36 -28.19 13.91 -18.02
N ILE A 37 -29.35 13.29 -18.21
CA ILE A 37 -29.66 11.96 -17.65
C ILE A 37 -29.84 10.91 -18.78
N ARG A 38 -28.80 10.68 -19.58
CA ARG A 38 -28.84 9.61 -20.60
C ARG A 38 -27.51 8.86 -20.74
N SER A 39 -27.11 8.15 -19.69
CA SER A 39 -26.24 6.95 -19.81
C SER A 39 -25.85 6.39 -18.43
N THR A 40 -26.76 5.69 -17.75
CA THR A 40 -26.38 4.71 -16.73
C THR A 40 -27.18 3.43 -16.96
N VAL A 41 -26.53 2.28 -16.79
CA VAL A 41 -27.02 0.92 -17.10
C VAL A 41 -28.28 0.51 -16.29
N LEU A 42 -28.81 1.41 -15.44
CA LEU A 42 -29.94 1.19 -14.53
C LEU A 42 -31.10 2.18 -14.77
N GLN A 43 -31.34 2.57 -16.02
CA GLN A 43 -32.51 3.40 -16.36
C GLN A 43 -33.81 2.63 -16.10
N GLY A 44 -34.68 3.19 -15.25
CA GLY A 44 -36.02 2.66 -14.93
C GLY A 44 -36.23 2.33 -13.45
N LEU A 45 -35.18 2.32 -12.63
CA LEU A 45 -35.30 2.05 -11.20
C LEU A 45 -35.54 3.35 -10.40
N PRO A 46 -36.39 3.32 -9.36
CA PRO A 46 -36.60 4.45 -8.47
C PRO A 46 -35.27 4.89 -7.83
N PHE A 47 -35.10 6.19 -7.56
CA PHE A 47 -33.87 6.78 -6.99
C PHE A 47 -32.59 6.57 -7.83
N GLY A 48 -32.70 6.42 -9.15
CA GLY A 48 -31.54 6.32 -10.05
C GLY A 48 -30.72 5.05 -9.84
N GLY A 49 -31.30 4.03 -9.21
CA GLY A 49 -30.65 2.75 -8.92
C GLY A 49 -29.70 2.75 -7.73
N VAL A 50 -29.56 3.85 -6.98
CA VAL A 50 -28.64 3.95 -5.83
C VAL A 50 -28.91 2.87 -4.77
N PRO A 51 -30.16 2.62 -4.31
CA PRO A 51 -30.41 1.55 -3.35
C PRO A 51 -30.11 0.16 -3.91
N THR A 52 -30.35 -0.06 -5.21
CA THR A 52 -30.09 -1.33 -5.89
C THR A 52 -28.60 -1.61 -5.99
N VAL A 53 -27.79 -0.62 -6.38
CA VAL A 53 -26.33 -0.76 -6.45
C VAL A 53 -25.76 -0.98 -5.05
N LEU A 54 -26.18 -0.20 -4.05
CA LEU A 54 -25.73 -0.36 -2.67
C LEU A 54 -26.05 -1.76 -2.13
N ALA A 55 -27.25 -2.28 -2.42
CA ALA A 55 -27.64 -3.63 -2.03
C ALA A 55 -26.77 -4.70 -2.73
N LEU A 56 -26.50 -4.55 -4.03
CA LEU A 56 -25.62 -5.46 -4.76
C LEU A 56 -24.19 -5.43 -4.22
N ASP A 57 -23.64 -4.25 -3.97
CA ASP A 57 -22.30 -4.07 -3.40
C ASP A 57 -22.23 -4.69 -1.99
N PHE A 58 -23.25 -4.48 -1.16
CA PHE A 58 -23.34 -5.07 0.16
C PHE A 58 -23.43 -6.61 0.11
N MET A 59 -24.23 -7.16 -0.80
CA MET A 59 -24.34 -8.61 -1.01
C MET A 59 -23.04 -9.21 -1.52
N CYS A 60 -22.35 -8.54 -2.45
CA CYS A 60 -21.04 -8.93 -2.94
C CYS A 60 -20.00 -8.89 -1.80
N PHE A 61 -19.97 -7.81 -1.04
CA PHE A 61 -19.10 -7.66 0.14
C PHE A 61 -19.34 -8.76 1.18
N LEU A 62 -20.61 -9.09 1.48
CA LEU A 62 -20.95 -10.19 2.37
C LEU A 62 -20.46 -11.54 1.83
N GLY A 63 -20.64 -11.78 0.52
CA GLY A 63 -20.09 -12.97 -0.15
C GLY A 63 -18.57 -13.06 -0.03
N LEU A 64 -17.86 -11.95 -0.26
CA LEU A 64 -16.40 -11.87 -0.09
C LEU A 64 -15.98 -12.10 1.36
N LEU A 65 -16.73 -11.59 2.35
CA LEU A 65 -16.47 -11.86 3.77
C LEU A 65 -16.64 -13.33 4.14
N VAL A 66 -17.64 -14.01 3.58
CA VAL A 66 -17.86 -15.46 3.78
C VAL A 66 -16.71 -16.26 3.15
N VAL A 67 -16.35 -15.95 1.90
CA VAL A 67 -15.22 -16.58 1.21
C VAL A 67 -13.93 -16.35 1.99
N PHE A 68 -13.68 -15.12 2.42
CA PHE A 68 -12.52 -14.77 3.24
C PHE A 68 -12.51 -15.53 4.56
N SER A 69 -13.66 -15.65 5.25
CA SER A 69 -13.74 -16.37 6.53
C SER A 69 -13.49 -17.87 6.34
N PHE A 70 -13.99 -18.46 5.25
CA PHE A 70 -13.71 -19.85 4.88
C PHE A 70 -12.24 -20.06 4.53
N LEU A 71 -11.68 -19.22 3.65
CA LEU A 71 -10.26 -19.24 3.28
C LEU A 71 -9.38 -19.00 4.50
N ARG A 72 -9.74 -18.09 5.40
CA ARG A 72 -8.99 -17.87 6.64
C ARG A 72 -8.97 -19.15 7.48
N LYS A 73 -10.08 -19.87 7.61
CA LYS A 73 -10.11 -21.13 8.38
C LYS A 73 -9.31 -22.26 7.74
N VAL A 74 -9.34 -22.38 6.40
CA VAL A 74 -8.65 -23.45 5.66
C VAL A 74 -7.18 -23.12 5.37
N ALA A 75 -6.90 -21.85 5.09
CA ALA A 75 -5.59 -21.36 4.68
C ALA A 75 -4.77 -20.76 5.83
N TRP A 76 -5.27 -20.66 7.07
CA TRP A 76 -4.43 -20.19 8.20
C TRP A 76 -3.22 -21.10 8.43
N ASP A 77 -3.35 -22.41 8.24
CA ASP A 77 -2.19 -23.31 8.30
C ASP A 77 -1.18 -23.04 7.18
N TYR A 78 -1.65 -22.68 5.97
CA TYR A 78 -0.79 -22.30 4.84
C TYR A 78 -0.22 -20.88 4.96
N GLY A 79 -0.98 -19.94 5.55
CA GLY A 79 -0.61 -18.55 5.79
C GLY A 79 0.38 -18.42 6.95
N ARG A 80 0.23 -19.24 8.00
CA ARG A 80 1.25 -19.44 9.04
C ARG A 80 2.50 -20.04 8.42
N LEU A 81 2.40 -21.06 7.57
CA LEU A 81 3.55 -21.59 6.84
C LEU A 81 4.22 -20.51 5.98
N ALA A 82 3.46 -19.69 5.24
CA ALA A 82 4.00 -18.64 4.39
C ALA A 82 4.66 -17.50 5.19
N LEU A 83 4.07 -17.10 6.33
CA LEU A 83 4.62 -16.10 7.24
C LEU A 83 5.84 -16.62 8.02
N VAL A 84 5.81 -17.88 8.46
CA VAL A 84 6.96 -18.56 9.08
C VAL A 84 8.07 -18.74 8.04
N THR A 85 7.74 -19.10 6.80
CA THR A 85 8.71 -19.17 5.71
C THR A 85 9.25 -17.78 5.35
N ASP A 86 8.46 -16.71 5.44
CA ASP A 86 8.96 -15.34 5.23
C ASP A 86 9.79 -14.82 6.41
N ALA A 87 9.44 -15.21 7.64
CA ALA A 87 10.23 -14.94 8.83
C ALA A 87 11.57 -15.70 8.78
N ASP A 88 11.56 -16.98 8.42
CA ASP A 88 12.77 -17.78 8.13
C ASP A 88 13.56 -17.15 6.98
N ARG A 89 12.92 -16.72 5.89
CA ARG A 89 13.59 -15.99 4.79
C ARG A 89 14.28 -14.72 5.27
N ARG A 90 13.65 -13.97 6.18
CA ARG A 90 14.22 -12.74 6.77
C ARG A 90 15.34 -13.08 7.75
N MET A 91 15.19 -14.14 8.54
CA MET A 91 16.21 -14.68 9.45
C MET A 91 17.43 -15.16 8.65
N ASP A 92 17.26 -16.00 7.64
CA ASP A 92 18.32 -16.47 6.73
C ASP A 92 18.98 -15.30 5.99
N GLN A 93 18.21 -14.30 5.55
CA GLN A 93 18.80 -13.08 4.97
C GLN A 93 19.61 -12.30 5.99
N ARG A 94 19.20 -12.27 7.26
CA ARG A 94 19.91 -11.59 8.34
C ARG A 94 21.14 -12.37 8.77
N TYR A 95 21.05 -13.69 8.88
CA TYR A 95 22.15 -14.61 9.16
C TYR A 95 23.19 -14.61 8.05
N SER A 96 22.78 -14.75 6.78
CA SER A 96 23.70 -14.64 5.64
C SER A 96 24.40 -13.27 5.60
N ARG A 97 23.74 -12.20 6.03
CA ARG A 97 24.33 -10.85 6.09
C ARG A 97 25.24 -10.65 7.31
N LEU A 98 25.03 -11.42 8.39
CA LEU A 98 25.89 -11.46 9.57
C LEU A 98 27.12 -12.32 9.31
N ASP A 99 26.96 -13.47 8.64
CA ASP A 99 28.03 -14.38 8.24
C ASP A 99 28.97 -13.71 7.21
N ASP A 100 28.41 -12.98 6.23
CA ASP A 100 29.20 -12.13 5.32
C ASP A 100 29.96 -11.02 6.07
N ARG A 101 29.42 -10.52 7.20
CA ARG A 101 30.06 -9.49 8.03
C ARG A 101 31.10 -10.09 8.98
N GLU A 102 30.89 -11.31 9.44
CA GLU A 102 31.79 -12.08 10.30
C GLU A 102 32.99 -12.61 9.49
N TYR A 103 32.79 -13.04 8.24
CA TYR A 103 33.89 -13.45 7.35
C TYR A 103 34.82 -12.29 6.99
N VAL A 104 34.29 -11.06 6.86
CA VAL A 104 35.08 -9.84 6.63
C VAL A 104 35.72 -9.32 7.92
N ALA A 105 35.07 -9.53 9.08
CA ALA A 105 35.60 -9.13 10.39
C ALA A 105 36.63 -10.12 10.98
N SER A 106 36.63 -11.39 10.54
CA SER A 106 37.51 -12.45 11.05
C SER A 106 39.00 -12.24 10.74
N ALA A 107 39.37 -11.20 10.00
CA ALA A 107 40.75 -10.78 9.83
C ALA A 107 41.32 -9.98 11.03
N MET A 108 40.50 -9.54 12.00
CA MET A 108 40.98 -8.84 13.21
C MET A 108 40.15 -9.13 14.48
N THR A 109 40.69 -10.02 15.31
CA THR A 109 40.62 -10.10 16.80
C THR A 109 39.28 -10.22 17.57
N SER A 110 39.19 -11.36 18.29
CA SER A 110 38.83 -11.61 19.71
C SER A 110 37.44 -11.28 20.30
N ASP A 111 36.80 -12.36 20.77
CA ASP A 111 35.93 -12.56 21.96
C ASP A 111 35.03 -11.42 22.46
N THR A 112 33.72 -11.58 22.24
CA THR A 112 32.65 -11.31 23.23
C THR A 112 31.33 -11.94 22.76
N PRO A 113 30.77 -12.97 23.44
CA PRO A 113 29.44 -13.47 23.12
C PRO A 113 28.46 -12.93 24.16
N GLU A 114 27.77 -11.82 23.91
CA GLU A 114 26.59 -11.51 24.73
C GLU A 114 25.59 -10.55 24.08
N ARG A 115 24.32 -10.98 24.15
CA ARG A 115 23.12 -10.16 24.26
C ARG A 115 22.48 -9.61 22.98
N TYR A 116 21.92 -10.50 22.17
CA TYR A 116 20.73 -10.17 21.37
C TYR A 116 19.75 -11.35 21.22
N GLU A 117 19.43 -12.04 22.31
CA GLU A 117 18.17 -12.76 22.42
C GLU A 117 17.08 -11.79 22.90
N ARG A 118 16.53 -11.00 21.98
CA ARG A 118 15.16 -10.51 22.17
C ARG A 118 14.28 -11.34 21.24
N LEU A 119 13.97 -12.53 21.75
CA LEU A 119 12.86 -13.36 21.33
C LEU A 119 11.65 -12.47 21.06
N THR A 120 11.34 -12.21 19.79
CA THR A 120 10.00 -11.83 19.37
C THR A 120 9.12 -13.07 19.49
N SER A 121 8.80 -13.38 20.74
CA SER A 121 7.55 -13.97 21.22
C SER A 121 6.83 -14.92 20.26
N VAL A 122 7.40 -16.12 20.11
CA VAL A 122 6.63 -17.36 19.86
C VAL A 122 5.63 -17.62 21.02
N SER A 123 5.81 -16.98 22.18
CA SER A 123 4.97 -17.20 23.37
C SER A 123 3.60 -16.50 23.34
N SER A 124 3.34 -15.50 22.48
CA SER A 124 2.06 -14.75 22.50
C SER A 124 1.09 -15.13 21.38
N SER A 125 1.48 -16.03 20.46
CA SER A 125 0.55 -16.61 19.49
C SER A 125 -0.46 -17.56 20.15
N VAL A 126 -0.10 -18.16 21.30
CA VAL A 126 -0.95 -19.08 22.05
C VAL A 126 -2.21 -18.40 22.61
N ASP A 127 -2.13 -17.11 22.96
CA ASP A 127 -3.28 -16.34 23.49
C ASP A 127 -4.26 -15.85 22.41
N ILE A 128 -3.85 -15.84 21.15
CA ILE A 128 -4.73 -15.57 19.99
C ILE A 128 -5.39 -16.86 19.50
N ASP A 129 -4.68 -17.99 19.56
CA ASP A 129 -5.17 -19.30 19.10
C ASP A 129 -6.45 -19.75 19.83
N GLN A 130 -6.63 -19.38 21.10
CA GLN A 130 -7.83 -19.76 21.85
C GLN A 130 -9.06 -18.86 21.57
N ARG A 131 -8.90 -17.75 20.83
CA ARG A 131 -9.97 -16.77 20.55
C ARG A 131 -10.67 -16.93 19.20
N ASP A 132 -10.12 -17.73 18.27
CA ASP A 132 -10.60 -17.83 16.89
C ASP A 132 -11.40 -19.13 16.59
N THR A 133 -12.21 -19.61 17.54
CA THR A 133 -13.04 -20.82 17.34
C THR A 133 -14.30 -20.59 16.49
N GLY A 134 -14.73 -19.34 16.28
CA GLY A 134 -15.93 -18.98 15.51
C GLY A 134 -15.64 -18.37 14.13
N PHE A 135 -16.49 -18.64 13.12
CA PHE A 135 -16.35 -18.14 11.73
C PHE A 135 -16.24 -16.60 11.61
N CYS A 136 -16.80 -15.83 12.56
CA CYS A 136 -16.74 -14.36 12.59
C CYS A 136 -16.02 -13.80 13.83
N SER A 137 -15.37 -14.66 14.64
CA SER A 137 -14.70 -14.22 15.89
C SER A 137 -13.62 -13.18 15.61
N TRP A 138 -12.91 -13.34 14.50
CA TRP A 138 -11.87 -12.42 14.02
C TRP A 138 -12.37 -10.98 13.86
N LEU A 139 -13.63 -10.78 13.47
CA LEU A 139 -14.20 -9.43 13.30
C LEU A 139 -14.35 -8.73 14.64
N THR A 140 -14.81 -9.45 15.67
CA THR A 140 -14.92 -8.91 17.03
C THR A 140 -13.55 -8.67 17.66
N ALA A 141 -12.54 -9.48 17.29
CA ALA A 141 -11.17 -9.28 17.72
C ALA A 141 -10.59 -7.95 17.22
N ILE A 142 -10.90 -7.53 15.98
CA ILE A 142 -10.43 -6.24 15.43
C ILE A 142 -10.86 -5.05 16.30
N PHE A 143 -12.09 -5.06 16.80
CA PHE A 143 -12.59 -3.98 17.67
C PHE A 143 -12.10 -4.08 19.11
N ARG A 144 -11.64 -5.25 19.54
CA ARG A 144 -11.16 -5.51 20.90
C ARG A 144 -9.67 -5.21 21.09
N ILE A 145 -8.88 -5.27 20.01
CA ILE A 145 -7.44 -4.98 20.06
C ILE A 145 -7.20 -3.53 20.50
N LYS A 146 -6.31 -3.36 21.48
CA LYS A 146 -5.94 -2.05 22.02
C LYS A 146 -4.80 -1.44 21.21
N ASP A 147 -4.76 -0.11 21.15
CA ASP A 147 -3.71 0.62 20.42
C ASP A 147 -2.29 0.29 20.93
N GLU A 148 -2.15 -0.10 22.21
CA GLU A 148 -0.89 -0.56 22.80
C GLU A 148 -0.39 -1.89 22.22
N GLU A 149 -1.29 -2.83 21.98
CA GLU A 149 -0.95 -4.13 21.40
C GLU A 149 -0.56 -3.96 19.93
N ILE A 150 -1.18 -3.00 19.22
CA ILE A 150 -0.82 -2.64 17.84
C ILE A 150 0.55 -1.96 17.82
N ARG A 151 0.83 -1.08 18.78
CA ARG A 151 2.11 -0.38 18.90
C ARG A 151 3.27 -1.35 19.08
N GLU A 152 3.08 -2.36 19.94
CA GLU A 152 4.10 -3.39 20.19
C GLU A 152 4.31 -4.31 18.98
N LYS A 153 3.24 -4.70 18.28
CA LYS A 153 3.31 -5.67 17.17
C LYS A 153 3.64 -5.06 15.81
N CYS A 154 3.09 -3.90 15.51
CA CYS A 154 3.12 -3.26 14.19
C CYS A 154 3.94 -1.96 14.16
N GLY A 155 4.36 -1.47 15.32
CA GLY A 155 5.12 -0.22 15.45
C GLY A 155 4.24 1.02 15.54
N GLU A 156 4.91 2.17 15.70
CA GLU A 156 4.26 3.45 15.95
C GLU A 156 3.51 4.00 14.72
N ASP A 157 4.06 3.80 13.52
CA ASP A 157 3.47 4.26 12.25
C ASP A 157 2.08 3.64 11.99
N ALA A 158 1.90 2.36 12.34
CA ALA A 158 0.63 1.68 12.19
C ALA A 158 -0.45 2.28 13.10
N VAL A 159 -0.09 2.65 14.32
CA VAL A 159 -0.99 3.31 15.27
C VAL A 159 -1.39 4.69 14.77
N HIS A 160 -0.44 5.47 14.23
CA HIS A 160 -0.73 6.77 13.63
C HIS A 160 -1.72 6.66 12.46
N TYR A 161 -1.50 5.70 11.56
CA TYR A 161 -2.39 5.48 10.42
C TYR A 161 -3.83 5.12 10.87
N LEU A 162 -3.97 4.16 11.79
CA LEU A 162 -5.28 3.74 12.29
C LEU A 162 -5.98 4.85 13.09
N SER A 163 -5.22 5.62 13.87
CA SER A 163 -5.73 6.79 14.58
C SER A 163 -6.30 7.81 13.59
N PHE A 164 -5.57 8.14 12.53
CA PHE A 164 -6.04 9.05 11.48
C PHE A 164 -7.35 8.58 10.85
N GLN A 165 -7.44 7.30 10.50
CA GLN A 165 -8.64 6.73 9.90
C GLN A 165 -9.85 6.80 10.84
N ARG A 166 -9.68 6.52 12.15
CA ARG A 166 -10.76 6.68 13.15
C ARG A 166 -11.24 8.13 13.25
N HIS A 167 -10.34 9.10 13.18
CA HIS A 167 -10.71 10.52 13.22
C HIS A 167 -11.47 10.97 11.95
N ILE A 168 -11.11 10.47 10.77
CA ILE A 168 -11.87 10.72 9.53
C ILE A 168 -13.26 10.11 9.61
N ILE A 169 -13.38 8.87 10.08
CA ILE A 169 -14.69 8.22 10.25
C ILE A 169 -15.56 9.04 11.21
N GLY A 170 -15.00 9.48 12.34
CA GLY A 170 -15.70 10.36 13.28
C GLY A 170 -16.18 11.68 12.64
N LEU A 171 -15.32 12.34 11.87
CA LEU A 171 -15.68 13.57 11.14
C LEU A 171 -16.79 13.33 10.13
N LEU A 172 -16.71 12.24 9.37
CA LEU A 172 -17.72 11.86 8.37
C LEU A 172 -19.08 11.59 9.03
N VAL A 173 -19.09 10.94 10.20
CA VAL A 173 -20.32 10.73 10.98
C VAL A 173 -20.93 12.05 11.41
N VAL A 174 -20.14 12.99 11.94
CA VAL A 174 -20.65 14.31 12.38
C VAL A 174 -21.23 15.10 11.19
N VAL A 175 -20.48 15.21 10.09
CA VAL A 175 -20.95 15.90 8.86
C VAL A 175 -22.17 15.19 8.28
N GLY A 176 -22.20 13.86 8.31
CA GLY A 176 -23.33 13.04 7.88
C GLY A 176 -24.60 13.31 8.66
N VAL A 177 -24.52 13.34 10.00
CA VAL A 177 -25.67 13.67 10.87
C VAL A 177 -26.20 15.07 10.60
N MET A 178 -25.33 16.08 10.48
CA MET A 178 -25.75 17.45 10.15
C MET A 178 -26.39 17.53 8.75
N SER A 179 -25.85 16.79 7.78
CA SER A 179 -26.38 16.76 6.41
C SER A 179 -27.73 16.07 6.32
N VAL A 180 -27.91 14.92 6.97
CA VAL A 180 -29.19 14.20 6.99
C VAL A 180 -30.22 14.91 7.86
N GLY A 181 -29.81 15.53 8.96
CA GLY A 181 -30.71 16.19 9.90
C GLY A 181 -31.21 17.56 9.44
N ILE A 182 -30.42 18.31 8.65
CA ILE A 182 -30.74 19.70 8.29
C ILE A 182 -30.80 19.88 6.78
N ILE A 183 -29.73 19.54 6.07
CA ILE A 183 -29.62 19.79 4.62
C ILE A 183 -30.64 18.96 3.84
N LEU A 184 -30.84 17.69 4.21
CA LEU A 184 -31.76 16.80 3.51
C LEU A 184 -33.23 17.25 3.63
N PRO A 185 -33.78 17.57 4.83
CA PRO A 185 -35.12 18.16 4.96
C PRO A 185 -35.28 19.46 4.18
N VAL A 186 -34.27 20.32 4.19
CA VAL A 186 -34.29 21.60 3.45
C VAL A 186 -34.35 21.33 1.94
N ASN A 187 -33.60 20.38 1.42
CA ASN A 187 -33.67 19.99 0.01
C ASN A 187 -35.07 19.46 -0.36
N PHE A 188 -35.70 18.66 0.52
CA PHE A 188 -37.07 18.17 0.29
C PHE A 188 -38.14 19.26 0.35
N SER A 189 -37.89 20.37 1.05
CA SER A 189 -38.77 21.53 1.11
C SER A 189 -38.89 22.28 -0.22
N GLY A 190 -37.97 22.05 -1.16
CA GLY A 190 -38.01 22.65 -2.49
C GLY A 190 -39.13 22.09 -3.37
N ASN A 191 -39.59 22.91 -4.32
CA ASN A 191 -40.73 22.62 -5.20
C ASN A 191 -40.39 22.67 -6.70
N LEU A 192 -39.10 22.77 -7.07
CA LEU A 192 -38.69 22.92 -8.48
C LEU A 192 -38.81 21.63 -9.29
N LEU A 193 -38.68 20.46 -8.66
CA LEU A 193 -38.75 19.17 -9.33
C LEU A 193 -40.13 18.52 -9.15
N GLU A 194 -40.54 17.76 -10.17
CA GLU A 194 -41.84 17.10 -10.25
C GLU A 194 -42.15 16.23 -8.99
N ASN A 195 -43.44 16.10 -8.64
CA ASN A 195 -43.91 15.46 -7.41
C ASN A 195 -43.80 13.93 -7.36
N ASN A 196 -42.76 13.38 -7.97
CA ASN A 196 -42.42 11.97 -7.90
C ASN A 196 -41.51 11.73 -6.68
N ALA A 197 -42.04 11.06 -5.66
CA ALA A 197 -41.32 10.74 -4.41
C ALA A 197 -40.03 9.91 -4.62
N TYR A 198 -39.88 9.28 -5.79
CA TYR A 198 -38.74 8.44 -6.15
C TYR A 198 -37.64 9.17 -6.95
N SER A 199 -37.71 10.49 -7.09
CA SER A 199 -36.72 11.26 -7.85
C SER A 199 -35.55 11.70 -6.97
N PHE A 200 -34.33 11.22 -7.30
CA PHE A 200 -33.10 11.56 -6.57
C PHE A 200 -32.79 13.06 -6.58
N GLY A 201 -33.21 13.80 -7.63
CA GLY A 201 -32.99 15.24 -7.69
C GLY A 201 -33.57 16.01 -6.50
N ARG A 202 -34.66 15.49 -5.88
CA ARG A 202 -35.32 16.12 -4.72
C ARG A 202 -34.47 16.15 -3.45
N THR A 203 -33.48 15.26 -3.33
CA THR A 203 -32.58 15.24 -2.17
C THR A 203 -31.40 16.20 -2.30
N THR A 204 -31.32 16.98 -3.39
CA THR A 204 -30.19 17.84 -3.71
C THR A 204 -30.60 19.30 -3.81
N ILE A 205 -29.60 20.20 -3.85
CA ILE A 205 -29.80 21.65 -4.04
C ILE A 205 -30.59 22.00 -5.31
N ALA A 206 -30.65 21.10 -6.29
CA ALA A 206 -31.39 21.30 -7.54
C ALA A 206 -32.92 21.40 -7.36
N ASN A 207 -33.45 20.97 -6.21
CA ASN A 207 -34.88 21.09 -5.91
C ASN A 207 -35.27 22.45 -5.31
N LEU A 208 -34.30 23.26 -4.91
CA LEU A 208 -34.51 24.58 -4.31
C LEU A 208 -34.58 25.65 -5.39
N ASP A 209 -35.52 26.59 -5.24
CA ASP A 209 -35.55 27.78 -6.08
C ASP A 209 -34.39 28.73 -5.77
N SER A 210 -33.81 29.30 -6.82
CA SER A 210 -32.73 30.28 -6.75
C SER A 210 -33.11 31.57 -6.01
N GLU A 211 -34.40 31.89 -5.91
CA GLU A 211 -34.89 33.09 -5.21
C GLU A 211 -35.04 32.88 -3.68
N ASN A 212 -34.94 31.64 -3.19
CA ASN A 212 -35.14 31.36 -1.77
C ASN A 212 -33.87 31.58 -0.94
N ALA A 213 -34.04 32.22 0.24
CA ALA A 213 -32.96 32.38 1.22
C ALA A 213 -32.39 31.05 1.75
N LEU A 214 -33.08 29.93 1.53
CA LEU A 214 -32.63 28.58 1.88
C LEU A 214 -31.34 28.18 1.14
N MET A 215 -31.03 28.79 -0.01
CA MET A 215 -29.76 28.57 -0.72
C MET A 215 -28.55 29.06 0.12
N TRP A 216 -28.70 30.13 0.90
CA TRP A 216 -27.65 30.64 1.78
C TRP A 216 -27.32 29.70 2.92
N LEU A 217 -28.26 28.85 3.33
CA LEU A 217 -28.03 27.82 4.33
C LEU A 217 -26.91 26.86 3.88
N HIS A 218 -26.94 26.42 2.61
CA HIS A 218 -25.89 25.56 2.06
C HIS A 218 -24.52 26.23 2.09
N THR A 219 -24.45 27.52 1.80
CA THR A 219 -23.21 28.31 1.88
C THR A 219 -22.68 28.36 3.32
N ILE A 220 -23.54 28.65 4.29
CA ILE A 220 -23.18 28.69 5.71
C ILE A 220 -22.68 27.30 6.18
N PHE A 221 -23.38 26.24 5.81
CA PHE A 221 -22.99 24.87 6.15
C PHE A 221 -21.70 24.42 5.46
N ALA A 222 -21.44 24.86 4.22
CA ALA A 222 -20.18 24.59 3.54
C ALA A 222 -19.00 25.22 4.31
N PHE A 223 -19.13 26.46 4.76
CA PHE A 223 -18.13 27.10 5.62
C PHE A 223 -17.99 26.38 6.97
N LEU A 224 -19.10 25.98 7.59
CA LEU A 224 -19.08 25.23 8.85
C LEU A 224 -18.37 23.87 8.69
N TYR A 225 -18.64 23.13 7.61
CA TYR A 225 -17.97 21.86 7.31
C TYR A 225 -16.48 22.04 7.04
N LEU A 226 -16.10 23.12 6.35
CA LEU A 226 -14.69 23.46 6.16
C LEU A 226 -14.01 23.73 7.51
N LEU A 227 -14.60 24.57 8.35
CA LEU A 227 -14.06 24.88 9.68
C LEU A 227 -13.97 23.64 10.56
N LEU A 228 -15.01 22.79 10.57
CA LEU A 228 -15.03 21.53 11.33
C LEU A 228 -13.94 20.56 10.84
N THR A 229 -13.76 20.45 9.52
CA THR A 229 -12.72 19.61 8.92
C THR A 229 -11.33 20.12 9.31
N VAL A 230 -11.07 21.42 9.17
CA VAL A 230 -9.78 22.04 9.54
C VAL A 230 -9.52 21.89 11.04
N TYR A 231 -10.53 22.11 11.88
CA TYR A 231 -10.43 21.94 13.33
C TYR A 231 -10.10 20.48 13.69
N SER A 232 -10.83 19.52 13.13
CA SER A 232 -10.62 18.09 13.38
C SER A 232 -9.23 17.65 12.93
N MET A 233 -8.81 18.05 11.73
CA MET A 233 -7.46 17.75 11.21
C MET A 233 -6.38 18.38 12.08
N ARG A 234 -6.49 19.67 12.45
CA ARG A 234 -5.50 20.32 13.33
C ARG A 234 -5.43 19.66 14.70
N ARG A 235 -6.58 19.31 15.30
CA ARG A 235 -6.63 18.64 16.60
C ARG A 235 -6.02 17.23 16.53
N HIS A 236 -6.18 16.53 15.41
CA HIS A 236 -5.54 15.24 15.21
C HIS A 236 -4.03 15.39 15.05
N THR A 237 -3.58 16.30 14.19
CA THR A 237 -2.15 16.58 13.98
C THR A 237 -1.47 17.03 15.27
N SER A 238 -2.12 17.83 16.12
CA SER A 238 -1.52 18.26 17.39
C SER A 238 -1.44 17.16 18.45
N LYS A 239 -2.28 16.13 18.35
CA LYS A 239 -2.23 14.93 19.22
C LYS A 239 -1.24 13.88 18.74
N MET A 240 -0.73 14.00 17.52
CA MET A 240 0.35 13.17 17.00
C MET A 240 1.64 13.57 17.71
N HIS A 241 1.83 13.03 18.91
CA HIS A 241 3.02 13.29 19.72
C HIS A 241 4.18 12.54 19.09
N TYR A 242 4.98 13.25 18.31
CA TYR A 242 6.19 12.70 17.73
C TYR A 242 7.15 12.35 18.87
N LYS A 243 7.33 11.07 19.15
CA LYS A 243 8.35 10.64 20.11
C LYS A 243 9.72 10.89 19.50
N GLU A 244 10.43 11.89 20.02
CA GLU A 244 11.80 12.21 19.61
C GLU A 244 12.81 11.09 19.92
N ASP A 245 12.41 10.04 20.63
CA ASP A 245 13.28 8.91 20.98
C ASP A 245 13.79 8.12 19.75
N ASP A 246 13.17 8.28 18.57
CA ASP A 246 13.63 7.66 17.31
C ASP A 246 14.56 8.59 16.49
N LEU A 247 14.77 9.84 16.93
CA LEU A 247 15.55 10.88 16.24
C LEU A 247 17.04 10.85 16.52
N VAL A 248 17.52 10.14 17.54
CA VAL A 248 18.98 9.98 17.71
C VAL A 248 19.47 8.82 16.86
N LYS A 249 19.08 8.80 15.57
CA LYS A 249 19.85 8.06 14.56
C LYS A 249 21.21 8.73 14.52
N ARG A 250 22.17 8.21 15.28
CA ARG A 250 23.57 8.64 15.36
C ARG A 250 24.34 8.41 14.03
N THR A 251 23.62 8.31 12.92
CA THR A 251 24.13 7.98 11.59
C THR A 251 23.57 9.00 10.63
N LEU A 252 24.46 9.81 10.06
CA LEU A 252 24.11 10.82 9.08
C LEU A 252 24.37 10.27 7.68
N PHE A 253 23.44 10.52 6.76
CA PHE A 253 23.64 10.23 5.34
C PHE A 253 24.10 11.51 4.64
N VAL A 254 25.36 11.53 4.21
CA VAL A 254 26.01 12.72 3.62
C VAL A 254 26.15 12.53 2.11
N ASN A 255 25.63 13.50 1.36
CA ASN A 255 25.73 13.53 -0.10
C ASN A 255 26.74 14.60 -0.56
N GLY A 256 27.37 14.38 -1.72
CA GLY A 256 28.26 15.37 -2.33
C GLY A 256 29.72 15.31 -1.87
N ILE A 257 30.18 14.16 -1.38
CA ILE A 257 31.59 13.94 -1.04
C ILE A 257 32.48 13.88 -2.30
N SER A 258 33.75 14.25 -2.15
CA SER A 258 34.74 14.10 -3.23
C SER A 258 34.89 12.63 -3.62
N LYS A 259 35.05 12.35 -4.93
CA LYS A 259 35.20 10.98 -5.46
C LYS A 259 36.45 10.24 -4.97
N TYR A 260 37.43 10.99 -4.48
CA TYR A 260 38.72 10.46 -4.02
C TYR A 260 38.87 10.54 -2.49
N ALA A 261 37.82 10.94 -1.77
CA ALA A 261 37.89 11.03 -0.31
C ALA A 261 37.97 9.64 0.32
N GLU A 262 38.92 9.45 1.23
CA GLU A 262 39.00 8.23 2.03
C GLU A 262 38.14 8.33 3.31
N GLU A 263 37.78 7.18 3.88
CA GLU A 263 36.97 7.11 5.11
C GLU A 263 37.64 7.84 6.30
N THR A 264 38.97 7.78 6.36
CA THR A 264 39.82 8.46 7.37
C THR A 264 39.76 9.97 7.21
N GLU A 265 39.84 10.48 5.99
CA GLU A 265 39.76 11.91 5.68
C GLU A 265 38.38 12.48 6.00
N ILE A 266 37.32 11.72 5.70
CA ILE A 266 35.93 12.10 6.05
C ILE A 266 35.79 12.19 7.57
N LYS A 267 36.29 11.19 8.30
CA LYS A 267 36.28 11.19 9.76
C LYS A 267 37.01 12.40 10.34
N GLN A 268 38.25 12.63 9.89
CA GLN A 268 39.07 13.76 10.33
C GLN A 268 38.42 15.10 10.01
N HIS A 269 37.81 15.25 8.82
CA HIS A 269 37.10 16.47 8.44
C HIS A 269 35.95 16.80 9.40
N PHE A 270 35.14 15.80 9.78
CA PHE A 270 34.05 16.00 10.72
C PHE A 270 34.54 16.26 12.15
N GLU A 271 35.61 15.61 12.60
CA GLU A 271 36.20 15.85 13.92
C GLU A 271 36.85 17.24 14.02
N GLN A 272 37.50 17.73 12.95
CA GLN A 272 38.07 19.08 12.88
C GLN A 272 36.99 20.17 12.76
N ALA A 273 35.94 19.92 11.98
CA ALA A 273 34.87 20.88 11.80
C ALA A 273 33.97 21.03 13.04
N TYR A 274 33.89 19.99 13.88
CA TYR A 274 33.04 19.94 15.07
C TYR A 274 33.81 19.41 16.28
N GLU A 275 34.43 20.32 17.05
CA GLU A 275 35.28 20.01 18.22
C GLU A 275 34.60 19.14 19.31
N ASN A 276 33.27 19.12 19.36
CA ASN A 276 32.48 18.37 20.34
C ASN A 276 31.83 17.09 19.75
N CYS A 277 32.17 16.69 18.51
CA CYS A 277 31.58 15.53 17.85
C CYS A 277 32.58 14.38 17.74
N VAL A 278 32.25 13.22 18.30
CA VAL A 278 33.04 11.99 18.13
C VAL A 278 32.44 11.16 17.00
N VAL A 279 33.19 11.02 15.90
CA VAL A 279 32.77 10.20 14.77
C VAL A 279 33.18 8.74 15.02
N LEU A 280 32.19 7.88 15.29
CA LEU A 280 32.43 6.45 15.55
C LEU A 280 32.96 5.72 14.31
N GLU A 281 32.27 5.91 13.18
CA GLU A 281 32.55 5.19 11.93
C GLU A 281 32.10 6.03 10.74
N ALA A 282 32.93 6.07 9.68
CA ALA A 282 32.58 6.62 8.38
C ALA A 282 32.62 5.47 7.37
N ARG A 283 31.54 5.27 6.61
CA ARG A 283 31.49 4.25 5.54
C ARG A 283 31.14 4.89 4.22
N ILE A 284 31.91 4.62 3.19
CA ILE A 284 31.59 5.07 1.83
C ILE A 284 30.51 4.17 1.23
N CYS A 285 29.49 4.78 0.63
CA CYS A 285 28.42 4.07 -0.05
C CYS A 285 28.79 3.85 -1.53
N TYR A 286 29.02 2.60 -1.93
CA TYR A 286 29.32 2.23 -3.32
C TYR A 286 28.06 1.85 -4.11
N ASN A 287 28.12 1.97 -5.44
CA ASN A 287 27.05 1.49 -6.31
C ASN A 287 27.06 -0.05 -6.39
N VAL A 288 26.29 -0.69 -5.51
CA VAL A 288 26.15 -2.15 -5.44
C VAL A 288 24.93 -2.68 -6.19
N ALA A 289 24.24 -1.87 -7.01
CA ALA A 289 22.97 -2.25 -7.65
C ALA A 289 23.09 -3.55 -8.46
N ARG A 290 24.20 -3.69 -9.22
CA ARG A 290 24.45 -4.90 -10.02
C ARG A 290 24.83 -6.12 -9.17
N LEU A 291 25.54 -5.92 -8.06
CA LEU A 291 25.83 -6.99 -7.10
C LEU A 291 24.55 -7.47 -6.41
N MET A 292 23.65 -6.54 -6.04
CA MET A 292 22.33 -6.87 -5.51
C MET A 292 21.49 -7.66 -6.52
N GLN A 293 21.52 -7.29 -7.80
CA GLN A 293 20.84 -8.04 -8.87
C GLN A 293 21.40 -9.47 -8.98
N LEU A 294 22.72 -9.63 -9.08
CA LEU A 294 23.37 -10.95 -9.18
C LEU A 294 23.06 -11.83 -7.95
N ASN A 295 23.09 -11.26 -6.75
CA ASN A 295 22.75 -12.00 -5.52
C ASN A 295 21.26 -12.40 -5.49
N SER A 296 20.37 -11.54 -5.98
CA SER A 296 18.94 -11.85 -6.12
C SER A 296 18.72 -13.01 -7.11
N GLU A 297 19.37 -12.97 -8.27
CA GLU A 297 19.34 -14.05 -9.26
C GLU A 297 19.93 -15.35 -8.71
N ARG A 298 21.05 -15.28 -7.97
CA ARG A 298 21.64 -16.44 -7.29
C ARG A 298 20.67 -17.08 -6.30
N LYS A 299 20.03 -16.28 -5.44
CA LYS A 299 19.03 -16.77 -4.47
C LYS A 299 17.80 -17.37 -5.16
N LYS A 300 17.39 -16.84 -6.31
CA LYS A 300 16.30 -17.41 -7.11
C LYS A 300 16.70 -18.78 -7.66
N THR A 301 17.89 -18.89 -8.25
CA THR A 301 18.48 -20.14 -8.77
C THR A 301 18.60 -21.20 -7.67
N GLU A 302 19.06 -20.82 -6.48
CA GLU A 302 19.19 -21.69 -5.32
C GLU A 302 17.83 -22.25 -4.85
N ARG A 303 16.79 -21.40 -4.82
CA ARG A 303 15.42 -21.84 -4.51
C ARG A 303 14.87 -22.79 -5.56
N SER A 304 15.07 -22.49 -6.84
CA SER A 304 14.68 -23.38 -7.93
C SER A 304 15.39 -24.73 -7.83
N LYS A 305 16.71 -24.73 -7.60
CA LYS A 305 17.50 -25.95 -7.39
C LYS A 305 16.96 -26.79 -6.25
N LYS A 306 16.70 -26.17 -5.09
CA LYS A 306 16.12 -26.84 -3.92
C LYS A 306 14.77 -27.49 -4.25
N PHE A 307 13.89 -26.78 -4.96
CA PHE A 307 12.61 -27.33 -5.40
C PHE A 307 12.77 -28.61 -6.25
N PHE A 308 13.68 -28.61 -7.22
CA PHE A 308 13.92 -29.79 -8.06
C PHE A 308 14.62 -30.93 -7.32
N LEU A 309 15.49 -30.63 -6.36
CA LEU A 309 16.08 -31.65 -5.48
C LEU A 309 15.03 -32.29 -4.57
N ASP A 310 14.15 -31.50 -3.97
CA ASP A 310 13.06 -31.97 -3.12
C ASP A 310 12.06 -32.81 -3.92
N LEU A 311 11.78 -32.43 -5.17
CA LEU A 311 10.93 -33.19 -6.09
C LEU A 311 11.57 -34.53 -6.48
N HIS A 312 12.85 -34.53 -6.84
CA HIS A 312 13.60 -35.75 -7.13
C HIS A 312 13.67 -36.70 -5.93
N ALA A 313 13.79 -36.16 -4.70
CA ALA A 313 13.80 -36.97 -3.48
C ALA A 313 12.44 -37.62 -3.17
N LYS A 314 11.33 -36.97 -3.55
CA LYS A 314 9.97 -37.46 -3.28
C LYS A 314 9.44 -38.42 -4.34
N GLU A 315 9.67 -38.10 -5.61
CA GLU A 315 9.05 -38.82 -6.73
C GLU A 315 10.06 -39.72 -7.47
N HIS A 316 11.36 -39.60 -7.18
CA HIS A 316 12.44 -40.28 -7.91
C HIS A 316 12.45 -40.00 -9.43
N ILE A 317 11.83 -38.90 -9.86
CA ILE A 317 11.78 -38.48 -11.26
C ILE A 317 12.82 -37.39 -11.50
N THR A 318 13.72 -37.63 -12.45
CA THR A 318 14.65 -36.60 -12.96
C THR A 318 13.88 -35.65 -13.87
N THR A 319 13.66 -34.42 -13.41
CA THR A 319 12.97 -33.40 -14.19
C THR A 319 13.88 -32.75 -15.22
N MET A 320 13.37 -32.62 -16.44
CA MET A 320 14.03 -31.94 -17.55
C MET A 320 13.40 -30.55 -17.75
N ILE A 321 14.22 -29.52 -17.94
CA ILE A 321 13.75 -28.14 -18.17
C ILE A 321 14.27 -27.61 -19.50
N ASN A 322 13.49 -26.70 -20.11
CA ASN A 322 13.95 -25.94 -21.26
C ASN A 322 14.40 -24.55 -20.80
N PRO A 323 15.70 -24.22 -20.87
CA PRO A 323 16.25 -22.97 -20.35
C PRO A 323 15.96 -21.74 -21.23
N LYS A 324 15.35 -21.92 -22.41
CA LYS A 324 15.06 -20.83 -23.35
C LYS A 324 13.77 -20.08 -22.99
N PRO A 325 13.70 -18.76 -23.25
CA PRO A 325 12.46 -18.00 -23.06
C PRO A 325 11.33 -18.64 -23.87
N CYS A 326 10.16 -18.82 -23.25
CA CYS A 326 9.00 -19.52 -23.82
C CYS A 326 9.17 -21.02 -24.12
N GLY A 327 10.20 -21.67 -23.57
CA GLY A 327 10.44 -23.11 -23.77
C GLY A 327 9.31 -24.04 -23.30
N HIS A 328 8.44 -23.57 -22.40
CA HIS A 328 7.25 -24.31 -21.94
C HIS A 328 6.13 -24.39 -23.00
N LEU A 329 6.14 -23.51 -24.02
CA LEU A 329 5.17 -23.57 -25.13
C LEU A 329 5.59 -24.55 -26.24
N CYS A 330 6.83 -25.06 -26.22
CA CYS A 330 7.32 -25.94 -27.27
C CYS A 330 7.10 -27.41 -26.87
N CYS A 331 6.15 -28.09 -27.51
CA CYS A 331 5.80 -29.49 -27.24
C CYS A 331 6.78 -30.50 -27.88
N CYS A 332 7.78 -30.05 -28.66
CA CYS A 332 8.69 -30.91 -29.41
C CYS A 332 10.15 -30.54 -29.12
N ILE A 333 11.01 -31.55 -28.95
CA ILE A 333 12.47 -31.39 -28.85
C ILE A 333 13.02 -31.09 -30.25
N ILE A 334 12.99 -29.82 -30.64
CA ILE A 334 13.55 -29.33 -31.92
C ILE A 334 14.94 -28.76 -31.62
N LYS A 335 15.87 -28.81 -32.59
CA LYS A 335 17.16 -28.08 -32.51
C LYS A 335 16.91 -26.61 -32.14
N GLY A 336 17.28 -26.23 -30.91
CA GLY A 336 17.02 -24.91 -30.32
C GLY A 336 16.14 -24.91 -29.06
N CYS A 337 15.43 -26.01 -28.78
CA CYS A 337 14.64 -26.28 -27.56
C CYS A 337 15.09 -27.60 -26.92
N GLU A 338 16.39 -27.72 -26.66
CA GLU A 338 16.95 -28.89 -25.99
C GLU A 338 16.60 -28.84 -24.50
N GLN A 339 16.12 -29.97 -23.98
CA GLN A 339 15.83 -30.13 -22.57
C GLN A 339 17.12 -30.51 -21.85
N GLU A 340 17.44 -29.79 -20.77
CA GLU A 340 18.57 -30.08 -19.89
C GLU A 340 18.05 -30.56 -18.53
N GLU A 341 18.83 -31.37 -17.83
CA GLU A 341 18.51 -31.80 -16.47
C GLU A 341 18.41 -30.57 -15.54
N ALA A 342 17.28 -30.43 -14.83
CA ALA A 342 17.00 -29.24 -14.01
C ALA A 342 18.08 -28.99 -12.94
N VAL A 343 18.46 -30.03 -12.21
CA VAL A 343 19.45 -29.93 -11.12
C VAL A 343 20.83 -29.58 -11.69
N GLY A 344 21.22 -30.20 -12.80
CA GLY A 344 22.48 -29.90 -13.50
C GLY A 344 22.53 -28.45 -14.00
N TYR A 345 21.47 -27.99 -14.66
CA TYR A 345 21.34 -26.60 -15.14
C TYR A 345 21.45 -25.59 -14.00
N TYR A 346 20.64 -25.73 -12.94
CA TYR A 346 20.67 -24.76 -11.84
C TYR A 346 21.99 -24.82 -11.06
N THR A 347 22.65 -25.97 -10.96
CA THR A 347 23.98 -26.07 -10.34
C THR A 347 25.04 -25.33 -11.16
N LYS A 348 25.02 -25.46 -12.49
CA LYS A 348 25.91 -24.72 -13.39
C LYS A 348 25.64 -23.21 -13.32
N LEU A 349 24.37 -22.81 -13.36
CA LEU A 349 23.97 -21.41 -13.28
C LEU A 349 24.35 -20.77 -11.93
N GLU A 350 24.19 -21.51 -10.83
CA GLU A 350 24.61 -21.08 -9.50
C GLU A 350 26.12 -20.82 -9.45
N SER A 351 26.93 -21.72 -10.02
CA SER A 351 28.38 -21.55 -10.10
C SER A 351 28.76 -20.32 -10.92
N GLN A 352 28.14 -20.13 -12.08
CA GLN A 352 28.37 -18.96 -12.93
C GLN A 352 28.04 -17.64 -12.22
N LEU A 353 26.89 -17.58 -11.54
CA LEU A 353 26.48 -16.41 -10.76
C LEU A 353 27.43 -16.13 -9.59
N LYS A 354 27.94 -17.18 -8.92
CA LYS A 354 28.96 -17.03 -7.86
C LYS A 354 30.28 -16.49 -8.42
N ASP A 355 30.71 -16.95 -9.60
CA ASP A 355 31.93 -16.46 -10.24
C ASP A 355 31.80 -15.01 -10.70
N ASP A 356 30.67 -14.65 -11.29
CA ASP A 356 30.39 -13.28 -11.72
C ASP A 356 30.25 -12.32 -10.54
N TYR A 357 29.69 -12.78 -9.42
CA TYR A 357 29.67 -12.04 -8.16
C TYR A 357 31.10 -11.78 -7.66
N ARG A 358 31.94 -12.83 -7.54
CA ARG A 358 33.34 -12.70 -7.08
C ARG A 358 34.20 -11.81 -7.97
N LYS A 359 34.01 -11.87 -9.30
CA LYS A 359 34.71 -10.99 -10.25
C LYS A 359 34.33 -9.52 -10.09
N ARG A 360 33.09 -9.24 -9.69
CA ARG A 360 32.55 -7.88 -9.51
C ARG A 360 32.84 -7.32 -8.14
N GLU A 361 32.86 -8.15 -7.11
CA GLU A 361 33.23 -7.74 -5.76
C GLU A 361 34.67 -7.23 -5.68
N LYS A 362 35.57 -7.81 -6.48
CA LYS A 362 36.98 -7.39 -6.59
C LYS A 362 37.20 -6.11 -7.41
N ARG A 363 36.16 -5.58 -8.07
CA ARG A 363 36.25 -4.45 -9.00
C ARG A 363 35.50 -3.25 -8.45
#